data_AF-A0A955J2L0-F1
#
_entry.id   AF-A0A955J2L0-F1
#
_cell.length_a   1.000
_cell.length_b   1.000
_cell.length_c   1.000
_cell.angle_alpha   90.00
_cell.angle_beta   90.00
_cell.angle_gamma   90.00
#
_symmetry.space_group_name_H-M   'P 1'
#
loop_
_entity.id
_entity.type
_entity.pdbx_description
1 polymer ?
#
loop_
_entity_poly.entity_id
_entity_poly.type
_entity_poly.pdbx_seq_one_letter_code
_entity_poly.pdbx_strand_id
1 'polypeptide(L)'
;LTTDVLLRAKKLGFSDPGIGKLTGTDHRRVREMRKERGIEAHIAKIDTLAAEFPAETNYLYGTYHAQHTESAPSRKKKILVLGSGTYRIGSSVEFDWCCVNAAQAAQEQGYETIMLNYNPETVSTDYDVCDKLIFDEVSFESVLDVYEREQPEGVVVSMGGQVPNNLAIRLHRAGVKILGTSAEDIDRAEDRSKFSQLLDRLGVDQPKWAHLTDAEGAMELVDKLGGFPV
;
A
#
# COMPACT_ATOMS: atom_id res chain seq x y z
N LEU A 1 -23.04 7.35 -13.74
CA LEU A 1 -22.03 8.28 -13.19
C LEU A 1 -21.52 9.21 -14.29
N THR A 2 -21.95 10.48 -14.30
CA THR A 2 -21.41 11.51 -15.22
C THR A 2 -20.00 11.93 -14.81
N THR A 3 -19.25 12.59 -15.69
CA THR A 3 -17.89 13.08 -15.42
C THR A 3 -17.88 14.05 -14.23
N ASP A 4 -18.81 15.02 -14.20
CA ASP A 4 -18.89 16.02 -13.14
C ASP A 4 -19.19 15.41 -11.77
N VAL A 5 -20.11 14.43 -11.71
CA VAL A 5 -20.44 13.75 -10.46
C VAL A 5 -19.25 12.93 -9.97
N LEU A 6 -18.55 12.24 -10.88
CA LEU A 6 -17.36 11.45 -10.52
C LEU A 6 -16.24 12.36 -10.00
N LEU A 7 -15.92 13.45 -10.72
CA LEU A 7 -14.93 14.42 -10.27
C LEU A 7 -15.30 15.05 -8.93
N ARG A 8 -16.57 15.43 -8.75
CA ARG A 8 -17.07 15.97 -7.47
C ARG A 8 -16.93 14.95 -6.34
N ALA A 9 -17.24 13.69 -6.58
CA ALA A 9 -17.07 12.63 -5.58
C ALA A 9 -15.59 12.48 -5.17
N LYS A 10 -14.66 12.49 -6.13
CA LYS A 10 -13.22 12.44 -5.84
C LYS A 10 -12.74 13.67 -5.06
N LYS A 11 -13.20 14.86 -5.43
CA LYS A 11 -12.93 16.12 -4.69
C LYS A 11 -13.49 16.12 -3.26
N LEU A 12 -14.54 15.35 -2.99
CA LEU A 12 -15.09 15.14 -1.65
C LEU A 12 -14.40 14.02 -0.87
N GLY A 13 -13.37 13.37 -1.44
CA GLY A 13 -12.61 12.32 -0.78
C GLY A 13 -13.19 10.90 -0.91
N PHE A 14 -14.17 10.67 -1.79
CA PHE A 14 -14.68 9.31 -1.99
C PHE A 14 -13.65 8.45 -2.74
N SER A 15 -13.28 7.32 -2.14
CA SER A 15 -12.44 6.30 -2.77
C SER A 15 -13.19 5.55 -3.88
N ASP A 16 -12.46 4.96 -4.82
CA ASP A 16 -13.03 4.17 -5.92
C ASP A 16 -13.87 2.98 -5.37
N PRO A 17 -13.45 2.26 -4.31
CA PRO A 17 -14.32 1.30 -3.61
C PRO A 17 -15.57 1.90 -2.97
N GLY A 18 -15.45 3.10 -2.37
CA GLY A 18 -16.58 3.79 -1.77
C GLY A 18 -17.66 4.17 -2.81
N ILE A 19 -17.23 4.72 -3.94
CA ILE A 19 -18.11 5.02 -5.08
C ILE A 19 -18.73 3.74 -5.64
N GLY A 20 -17.92 2.68 -5.81
CA GLY A 20 -18.39 1.38 -6.28
C GLY A 20 -19.51 0.82 -5.41
N LYS A 21 -19.32 0.81 -4.09
CA LYS A 21 -20.33 0.37 -3.12
C LYS A 21 -21.63 1.17 -3.20
N LEU A 22 -21.54 2.50 -3.30
CA LEU A 22 -22.72 3.38 -3.34
C LEU A 22 -23.50 3.31 -4.66
N THR A 23 -22.82 2.92 -5.74
CA THR A 23 -23.42 2.89 -7.09
C THR A 23 -23.66 1.48 -7.62
N GLY A 24 -23.34 0.44 -6.83
CA GLY A 24 -23.43 -0.96 -7.26
C GLY A 24 -22.46 -1.32 -8.39
N THR A 25 -21.36 -0.56 -8.54
CA THR A 25 -20.36 -0.75 -9.60
C THR A 25 -19.09 -1.39 -9.03
N ASP A 26 -18.42 -2.27 -9.77
CA ASP A 26 -17.11 -2.81 -9.38
C ASP A 26 -16.09 -1.66 -9.25
N HIS A 27 -15.32 -1.63 -8.15
CA HIS A 27 -14.34 -0.58 -7.86
C HIS A 27 -13.28 -0.43 -8.97
N ARG A 28 -12.89 -1.51 -9.66
CA ARG A 28 -11.99 -1.46 -10.81
C ARG A 28 -12.61 -0.70 -11.97
N ARG A 29 -13.91 -0.92 -12.22
CA ARG A 29 -14.64 -0.18 -13.25
C ARG A 29 -14.75 1.30 -12.91
N VAL A 30 -14.90 1.66 -11.63
CA VAL A 30 -14.85 3.07 -11.20
C VAL A 30 -13.50 3.70 -11.52
N ARG A 31 -12.39 3.01 -11.20
CA ARG A 31 -11.04 3.47 -11.55
C ARG A 31 -10.85 3.64 -13.05
N GLU A 32 -11.28 2.66 -13.86
CA GLU A 32 -11.23 2.75 -15.33
C GLU A 32 -12.01 3.96 -15.85
N MET A 33 -13.26 4.15 -15.42
CA MET A 33 -14.07 5.31 -15.81
C MET A 33 -13.41 6.63 -15.43
N ARG A 34 -12.74 6.67 -14.28
CA ARG A 34 -11.99 7.83 -13.78
C ARG A 34 -10.81 8.13 -14.70
N LYS A 35 -10.02 7.13 -15.06
CA LYS A 35 -8.85 7.22 -15.96
C LYS A 35 -9.23 7.56 -17.40
N GLU A 36 -10.27 6.92 -17.96
CA GLU A 36 -10.82 7.20 -19.30
C GLU A 36 -11.24 8.67 -19.47
N ARG A 37 -11.58 9.35 -18.37
CA ARG A 37 -12.06 10.74 -18.35
C ARG A 37 -11.00 11.73 -17.89
N GLY A 38 -9.75 11.29 -17.68
CA GLY A 38 -8.66 12.15 -17.23
C GLY A 38 -8.84 12.70 -15.81
N ILE A 39 -9.64 12.03 -14.96
CA ILE A 39 -9.83 12.45 -13.57
C ILE A 39 -8.73 11.81 -12.73
N GLU A 40 -7.67 12.54 -12.42
CA GLU A 40 -6.54 12.02 -11.66
C GLU A 40 -6.22 12.92 -10.46
N ALA A 41 -5.72 12.32 -9.38
CA ALA A 41 -5.15 13.09 -8.29
C ALA A 41 -3.84 13.71 -8.75
N HIS A 42 -3.66 15.00 -8.51
CA HIS A 42 -2.40 15.70 -8.69
C HIS A 42 -1.60 15.71 -7.39
N ILE A 43 -0.27 15.79 -7.51
CA ILE A 43 0.61 15.93 -6.36
C ILE A 43 0.88 17.42 -6.11
N ALA A 44 0.57 17.89 -4.91
CA ALA A 44 0.83 19.26 -4.44
C ALA A 44 1.91 19.24 -3.35
N LYS A 45 2.62 20.36 -3.17
CA LYS A 45 3.65 20.54 -2.15
C LYS A 45 3.07 21.14 -0.87
N ILE A 46 3.70 20.81 0.26
CA ILE A 46 3.52 21.46 1.55
C ILE A 46 4.71 22.39 1.74
N ASP A 47 4.49 23.70 1.58
CA ASP A 47 5.54 24.72 1.51
C ASP A 47 5.58 25.68 2.69
N THR A 48 4.74 25.46 3.72
CA THR A 48 4.54 26.31 4.92
C THR A 48 4.04 27.74 4.67
N LEU A 49 4.08 28.23 3.43
CA LEU A 49 3.86 29.64 3.05
C LEU A 49 2.77 29.82 1.98
N ALA A 50 2.00 28.77 1.67
CA ALA A 50 0.90 28.78 0.71
C ALA A 50 1.32 29.36 -0.67
N ALA A 51 2.46 28.89 -1.17
CA ALA A 51 3.10 29.29 -2.42
C ALA A 51 3.60 30.75 -2.51
N GLU A 52 3.75 31.46 -1.38
CA GLU A 52 4.41 32.78 -1.37
C GLU A 52 5.87 32.69 -1.85
N PHE A 53 6.55 31.61 -1.45
CA PHE A 53 7.92 31.30 -1.85
C PHE A 53 8.03 29.87 -2.37
N PRO A 54 8.94 29.60 -3.32
CA PRO A 54 9.14 28.25 -3.82
C PRO A 54 9.71 27.34 -2.72
N ALA A 55 9.03 26.23 -2.43
CA ALA A 55 9.56 25.20 -1.54
C ALA A 55 10.66 24.37 -2.23
N GLU A 56 11.80 24.29 -1.57
CA GLU A 56 12.92 23.42 -1.96
C GLU A 56 12.69 21.95 -1.56
N THR A 57 11.82 21.70 -0.59
CA THR A 57 11.51 20.35 -0.10
C THR A 57 10.44 19.66 -0.96
N ASN A 58 10.51 18.33 -1.00
CA ASN A 58 9.51 17.47 -1.63
C ASN A 58 8.64 16.80 -0.56
N TYR A 59 8.01 17.61 0.27
CA TYR A 59 6.93 17.16 1.15
C TYR A 59 5.59 17.33 0.42
N LEU A 60 4.92 16.22 0.11
CA LEU A 60 3.89 16.14 -0.92
C LEU A 60 2.61 15.48 -0.41
N TYR A 61 1.47 15.77 -1.07
CA TYR A 61 0.20 15.06 -0.86
C TYR A 61 -0.63 14.97 -2.16
N GLY A 62 -1.50 13.97 -2.24
CA GLY A 62 -2.43 13.79 -3.36
C GLY A 62 -3.70 14.62 -3.21
N THR A 63 -4.15 15.27 -4.29
CA THR A 63 -5.41 16.02 -4.29
C THR A 63 -6.08 16.07 -5.66
N TYR A 64 -7.41 15.99 -5.66
CA TYR A 64 -8.24 16.20 -6.86
C TYR A 64 -8.62 17.67 -7.06
N HIS A 65 -8.21 18.58 -6.17
CA HIS A 65 -8.51 20.01 -6.26
C HIS A 65 -7.47 20.80 -7.05
N ALA A 66 -6.23 20.31 -7.13
CA ALA A 66 -5.19 20.95 -7.92
C ALA A 66 -5.46 20.78 -9.42
N GLN A 67 -4.97 21.74 -10.21
CA GLN A 67 -5.09 21.74 -11.67
C GLN A 67 -3.85 21.17 -12.37
N HIS A 68 -2.72 21.14 -11.67
CA HIS A 68 -1.45 20.64 -12.15
C HIS A 68 -0.67 20.02 -10.99
N THR A 69 0.36 19.26 -11.32
CA THR A 69 1.24 18.62 -10.34
C THR A 69 2.49 19.46 -10.13
N GLU A 70 2.80 19.75 -8.87
CA GLU A 70 3.92 20.63 -8.47
C GLU A 70 5.25 19.89 -8.33
N SER A 71 5.22 18.56 -8.25
CA SER A 71 6.40 17.70 -8.26
C SER A 71 6.37 16.77 -9.47
N ALA A 72 7.10 17.15 -10.53
CA ALA A 72 7.22 16.32 -11.71
C ALA A 72 8.05 15.04 -11.42
N PRO A 73 7.74 13.91 -12.05
CA PRO A 73 8.59 12.73 -11.98
C PRO A 73 9.98 13.02 -12.55
N SER A 74 11.02 12.65 -11.81
CA SER A 74 12.39 12.74 -12.32
C SER A 74 12.68 11.63 -13.34
N ARG A 75 13.83 11.71 -14.03
CA ARG A 75 14.37 10.64 -14.89
C ARG A 75 15.26 9.65 -14.14
N LYS A 76 15.51 9.84 -12.85
CA LYS A 76 16.33 8.92 -12.05
C LYS A 76 15.59 7.61 -11.86
N LYS A 77 16.36 6.53 -11.64
CA LYS A 77 15.78 5.27 -11.19
C LYS A 77 15.22 5.45 -9.80
N LYS A 78 13.98 5.02 -9.60
CA LYS A 78 13.21 5.29 -8.38
C LYS A 78 12.81 4.01 -7.67
N ILE A 79 12.79 4.04 -6.34
CA ILE A 79 12.20 2.99 -5.50
C ILE A 79 11.08 3.60 -4.68
N LEU A 80 9.90 2.99 -4.74
CA LEU A 80 8.78 3.36 -3.87
C LEU A 80 8.78 2.46 -2.64
N VAL A 81 8.87 3.04 -1.46
CA VAL A 81 8.79 2.36 -0.16
C VAL A 81 7.43 2.66 0.45
N LEU A 82 6.69 1.61 0.82
CA LEU A 82 5.39 1.76 1.48
C LEU A 82 5.56 1.69 3.00
N GLY A 83 5.13 2.74 3.69
CA GLY A 83 5.18 2.84 5.13
C GLY A 83 4.16 1.95 5.85
N SER A 84 4.25 1.95 7.18
CA SER A 84 3.44 1.08 8.05
C SER A 84 2.05 1.61 8.40
N GLY A 85 1.80 2.89 8.14
CA GLY A 85 0.59 3.56 8.62
C GLY A 85 0.60 3.74 10.14
N THR A 86 -0.58 3.91 10.73
CA THR A 86 -0.77 4.21 12.15
C THR A 86 -0.33 3.06 13.06
N TYR A 87 0.32 3.40 14.17
CA TYR A 87 0.69 2.43 15.20
C TYR A 87 -0.54 1.77 15.86
N ARG A 88 -0.38 0.49 16.19
CA ARG A 88 -1.37 -0.33 16.91
C ARG A 88 -0.67 -1.49 17.60
N ILE A 89 -1.36 -2.17 18.52
CA ILE A 89 -0.81 -3.37 19.16
C ILE A 89 -0.42 -4.39 18.07
N GLY A 90 0.84 -4.83 18.09
CA GLY A 90 1.43 -5.72 17.07
C GLY A 90 1.98 -5.01 15.83
N SER A 91 1.96 -3.68 15.78
CA SER A 91 2.55 -2.87 14.71
C SER A 91 2.97 -1.50 15.23
N SER A 92 4.24 -1.38 15.65
CA SER A 92 4.79 -0.17 16.25
C SER A 92 6.02 0.36 15.48
N VAL A 93 6.90 1.09 16.17
CA VAL A 93 8.09 1.80 15.66
C VAL A 93 9.08 0.91 14.92
N GLU A 94 9.05 -0.41 15.14
CA GLU A 94 9.93 -1.36 14.45
C GLU A 94 9.78 -1.31 12.92
N PHE A 95 8.55 -1.11 12.43
CA PHE A 95 8.31 -1.02 11.00
C PHE A 95 8.72 0.33 10.41
N ASP A 96 8.67 1.40 11.23
CA ASP A 96 9.20 2.70 10.84
C ASP A 96 10.72 2.63 10.64
N TRP A 97 11.42 2.02 11.60
CA TRP A 97 12.86 1.78 11.51
C TRP A 97 13.23 0.99 10.24
N CYS A 98 12.49 -0.07 9.91
CA CYS A 98 12.71 -0.84 8.69
C CYS A 98 12.52 0.00 7.42
N CYS A 99 11.48 0.84 7.37
CA CYS A 99 11.20 1.70 6.21
C CYS A 99 12.30 2.76 6.01
N VAL A 100 12.76 3.40 7.08
CA VAL A 100 13.88 4.38 7.05
C VAL A 100 15.14 3.73 6.49
N ASN A 101 15.53 2.57 7.03
CA ASN A 101 16.73 1.86 6.57
C ASN A 101 16.62 1.42 5.10
N ALA A 102 15.44 0.99 4.66
CA ALA A 102 15.22 0.62 3.27
C ALA A 102 15.34 1.81 2.31
N ALA A 103 14.84 2.98 2.69
CA ALA A 103 15.01 4.21 1.92
C ALA A 103 16.49 4.61 1.85
N GLN A 104 17.17 4.69 3.00
CA GLN A 104 18.60 5.06 3.05
C GLN A 104 19.47 4.10 2.23
N ALA A 105 19.27 2.78 2.37
CA ALA A 105 20.00 1.79 1.59
C ALA A 105 19.75 1.94 0.08
N ALA A 106 18.53 2.27 -0.35
CA ALA A 106 18.24 2.52 -1.76
C ALA A 106 18.93 3.81 -2.26
N GLN A 107 18.97 4.86 -1.45
CA GLN A 107 19.70 6.10 -1.76
C GLN A 107 21.21 5.87 -1.90
N GLU A 108 21.81 5.10 -1.00
CA GLU A 108 23.23 4.71 -1.05
C GLU A 108 23.58 3.95 -2.34
N GLN A 109 22.61 3.21 -2.90
CA GLN A 109 22.73 2.52 -4.19
C GLN A 109 22.42 3.43 -5.40
N GLY A 110 22.17 4.72 -5.18
CA GLY A 110 21.94 5.72 -6.22
C GLY A 110 20.51 5.79 -6.76
N TYR A 111 19.54 5.18 -6.07
CA TYR A 111 18.13 5.34 -6.41
C TYR A 111 17.55 6.59 -5.77
N GLU A 112 16.66 7.27 -6.49
CA GLU A 112 15.75 8.24 -5.89
C GLU A 112 14.66 7.50 -5.11
N THR A 113 14.41 7.91 -3.88
CA THR A 113 13.47 7.23 -2.98
C THR A 113 12.20 8.01 -2.80
N ILE A 114 11.09 7.29 -2.89
CA ILE A 114 9.75 7.83 -2.67
C ILE A 114 9.16 7.09 -1.47
N MET A 115 8.83 7.80 -0.41
CA MET A 115 8.13 7.26 0.75
C MET A 115 6.65 7.58 0.65
N LEU A 116 5.78 6.58 0.77
CA LEU A 116 4.34 6.76 0.92
C LEU A 116 3.91 6.27 2.31
N ASN A 117 3.54 7.20 3.18
CA ASN A 117 3.08 6.90 4.54
C ASN A 117 2.14 8.02 5.02
N TYR A 118 1.33 7.77 6.05
CA TYR A 118 0.38 8.74 6.60
C TYR A 118 0.42 8.85 8.12
N ASN A 119 1.42 8.23 8.77
CA ASN A 119 1.57 8.31 10.22
C ASN A 119 2.33 9.60 10.59
N PRO A 120 1.74 10.55 11.31
CA PRO A 120 2.45 11.78 11.68
C PRO A 120 3.51 11.59 12.79
N GLU A 121 3.57 10.41 13.42
CA GLU A 121 4.47 10.12 14.54
C GLU A 121 5.78 9.43 14.11
N THR A 122 6.00 9.26 12.81
CA THR A 122 7.11 8.46 12.26
C THR A 122 8.29 9.28 11.79
N VAL A 123 9.49 8.73 11.90
CA VAL A 123 10.71 9.27 11.27
C VAL A 123 10.67 9.05 9.75
N SER A 124 10.05 7.98 9.26
CA SER A 124 9.85 7.80 7.80
C SER A 124 9.04 8.92 7.14
N THR A 125 8.26 9.68 7.90
CA THR A 125 7.51 10.86 7.43
C THR A 125 8.23 12.18 7.68
N ASP A 126 9.54 12.13 7.97
CA ASP A 126 10.41 13.29 7.84
C ASP A 126 10.84 13.43 6.37
N TYR A 127 10.70 14.62 5.80
CA TYR A 127 11.06 14.89 4.41
C TYR A 127 12.57 14.80 4.16
N ASP A 128 13.40 14.79 5.22
CA ASP A 128 14.85 14.61 5.12
C ASP A 128 15.28 13.13 4.97
N VAL A 129 14.36 12.18 5.14
CA VAL A 129 14.65 10.72 5.07
C VAL A 129 14.61 10.17 3.64
N CYS A 130 13.92 10.83 2.71
CA CYS A 130 13.76 10.36 1.34
C CYS A 130 13.73 11.53 0.36
N ASP A 131 13.93 11.26 -0.93
CA ASP A 131 13.94 12.32 -1.95
C ASP A 131 12.56 12.93 -2.20
N LYS A 132 11.50 12.13 -2.00
CA LYS A 132 10.09 12.54 -2.07
C LYS A 132 9.27 11.84 -0.99
N LEU A 133 8.70 12.62 -0.08
CA LEU A 133 7.72 12.14 0.88
C LEU A 133 6.31 12.45 0.37
N ILE A 134 5.51 11.42 0.14
CA ILE A 134 4.08 11.54 -0.16
C ILE A 134 3.31 11.16 1.11
N PHE A 135 2.73 12.17 1.77
CA PHE A 135 1.92 11.99 2.96
C PHE A 135 0.47 11.72 2.56
N ASP A 136 0.16 10.45 2.34
CA ASP A 136 -1.13 10.00 1.83
C ASP A 136 -1.41 8.55 2.24
N GLU A 137 -2.65 8.10 2.06
CA GLU A 137 -3.11 6.76 2.43
C GLU A 137 -2.28 5.67 1.73
N VAL A 138 -1.85 4.64 2.47
CA VAL A 138 -1.27 3.42 1.89
C VAL A 138 -2.40 2.48 1.45
N SER A 139 -3.12 2.88 0.40
CA SER A 139 -4.21 2.10 -0.20
C SER A 139 -3.85 1.60 -1.59
N PHE A 140 -4.57 0.57 -2.07
CA PHE A 140 -4.40 0.09 -3.45
C PHE A 140 -4.59 1.20 -4.50
N GLU A 141 -5.52 2.13 -4.25
CA GLU A 141 -5.80 3.23 -5.17
C GLU A 141 -4.65 4.26 -5.17
N SER A 142 -4.23 4.73 -3.99
CA SER A 142 -3.17 5.72 -3.84
C SER A 142 -1.82 5.19 -4.32
N VAL A 143 -1.48 3.94 -3.98
CA VAL A 143 -0.23 3.29 -4.42
C VAL A 143 -0.19 3.20 -5.94
N LEU A 144 -1.29 2.83 -6.61
CA LEU A 144 -1.34 2.79 -8.07
C LEU A 144 -1.23 4.19 -8.69
N ASP A 145 -1.89 5.19 -8.12
CA ASP A 145 -1.81 6.56 -8.63
C ASP A 145 -0.37 7.12 -8.53
N VAL A 146 0.34 6.81 -7.42
CA VAL A 146 1.76 7.15 -7.27
C VAL A 146 2.63 6.34 -8.23
N TYR A 147 2.43 5.02 -8.32
CA TYR A 147 3.23 4.14 -9.16
C TYR A 147 3.11 4.48 -10.66
N GLU A 148 1.90 4.71 -11.14
CA GLU A 148 1.64 5.09 -12.54
C GLU A 148 2.23 6.46 -12.88
N ARG A 149 2.22 7.40 -11.93
CA ARG A 149 2.78 8.74 -12.12
C ARG A 149 4.30 8.74 -12.07
N GLU A 150 4.88 8.14 -11.04
CA GLU A 150 6.31 8.20 -10.77
C GLU A 150 7.11 7.13 -11.52
N GLN A 151 6.47 6.07 -12.00
CA GLN A 151 7.10 4.97 -12.75
C GLN A 151 8.40 4.46 -12.07
N PRO A 152 8.34 4.03 -10.79
CA PRO A 152 9.52 3.51 -10.11
C PRO A 152 9.95 2.16 -10.70
N GLU A 153 11.22 1.80 -10.49
CA GLU A 153 11.78 0.50 -10.87
C GLU A 153 11.13 -0.67 -10.13
N GLY A 154 10.50 -0.38 -8.99
CA GLY A 154 9.67 -1.29 -8.24
C GLY A 154 9.24 -0.73 -6.89
N VAL A 155 8.44 -1.52 -6.18
CA VAL A 155 7.84 -1.17 -4.90
C VAL A 155 8.31 -2.14 -3.81
N VAL A 156 8.76 -1.59 -2.68
CA VAL A 156 9.10 -2.34 -1.47
C VAL A 156 7.87 -2.39 -0.57
N VAL A 157 7.34 -3.60 -0.36
CA VAL A 157 6.15 -3.85 0.47
C VAL A 157 6.47 -4.58 1.78
N SER A 158 7.69 -5.10 1.92
CA SER A 158 8.10 -6.01 2.99
C SER A 158 8.56 -5.30 4.28
N MET A 159 8.67 -3.97 4.27
CA MET A 159 9.28 -3.21 5.37
C MET A 159 8.26 -2.47 6.26
N GLY A 160 7.06 -2.20 5.75
CA GLY A 160 5.99 -1.50 6.48
C GLY A 160 5.00 -2.43 7.19
N GLY A 161 5.34 -3.69 7.42
CA GLY A 161 4.45 -4.64 8.10
C GLY A 161 3.20 -5.02 7.29
N GLN A 162 2.10 -5.32 7.98
CA GLN A 162 0.95 -5.98 7.34
C GLN A 162 0.19 -5.12 6.33
N VAL A 163 0.15 -3.79 6.51
CA VAL A 163 -0.61 -2.89 5.63
C VAL A 163 -0.12 -2.98 4.18
N PRO A 164 1.17 -2.73 3.88
CA PRO A 164 1.69 -2.91 2.53
C PRO A 164 1.76 -4.37 2.10
N ASN A 165 2.04 -5.32 3.01
CA ASN A 165 2.15 -6.73 2.65
C ASN A 165 0.83 -7.30 2.10
N ASN A 166 -0.31 -6.93 2.71
CA ASN A 166 -1.65 -7.30 2.24
C ASN A 166 -1.98 -6.76 0.84
N LEU A 167 -1.29 -5.71 0.37
CA LEU A 167 -1.48 -5.15 -0.96
C LEU A 167 -0.66 -5.89 -2.03
N ALA A 168 0.36 -6.66 -1.67
CA ALA A 168 1.35 -7.23 -2.57
C ALA A 168 0.73 -7.97 -3.77
N ILE A 169 -0.18 -8.92 -3.52
CA ILE A 169 -0.80 -9.72 -4.59
C ILE A 169 -1.74 -8.89 -5.47
N ARG A 170 -2.43 -7.90 -4.89
CA ARG A 170 -3.34 -7.02 -5.64
C ARG A 170 -2.54 -6.10 -6.55
N LEU A 171 -1.47 -5.50 -6.03
CA LEU A 171 -0.56 -4.65 -6.78
C LEU A 171 0.13 -5.43 -7.90
N HIS A 172 0.64 -6.62 -7.60
CA HIS A 172 1.26 -7.49 -8.59
C HIS A 172 0.32 -7.81 -9.76
N ARG A 173 -0.93 -8.20 -9.47
CA ARG A 173 -1.96 -8.45 -10.50
C ARG A 173 -2.32 -7.21 -11.32
N ALA A 174 -2.07 -6.01 -10.79
CA ALA A 174 -2.26 -4.75 -11.50
C ALA A 174 -1.01 -4.31 -12.30
N GLY A 175 0.04 -5.15 -12.36
CA GLY A 175 1.27 -4.87 -13.11
C GLY A 175 2.34 -4.11 -12.32
N VAL A 176 2.17 -3.94 -11.02
CA VAL A 176 3.19 -3.33 -10.15
C VAL A 176 4.32 -4.31 -9.93
N LYS A 177 5.56 -3.87 -10.17
CA LYS A 177 6.76 -4.67 -9.91
C LYS A 177 7.11 -4.62 -8.42
N ILE A 178 6.83 -5.71 -7.72
CA ILE A 178 7.21 -5.89 -6.31
C ILE A 178 8.69 -6.29 -6.25
N LEU A 179 9.45 -5.65 -5.36
CA LEU A 179 10.87 -5.95 -5.13
C LEU A 179 11.04 -6.95 -3.99
N GLY A 180 12.01 -7.85 -4.12
CA GLY A 180 12.30 -8.90 -3.15
C GLY A 180 11.50 -10.18 -3.41
N THR A 181 10.95 -10.77 -2.35
CA THR A 181 10.12 -11.99 -2.44
C THR A 181 8.92 -11.74 -3.35
N SER A 182 8.60 -12.70 -4.23
CA SER A 182 7.48 -12.55 -5.17
C SER A 182 6.15 -12.45 -4.43
N ALA A 183 5.18 -11.77 -5.04
CA ALA A 183 3.85 -11.63 -4.45
C ALA A 183 3.13 -12.98 -4.30
N GLU A 184 3.39 -13.93 -5.21
CA GLU A 184 2.90 -15.30 -5.13
C GLU A 184 3.50 -16.08 -3.96
N ASP A 185 4.78 -15.85 -3.66
CA ASP A 185 5.45 -16.52 -2.54
C ASP A 185 4.94 -15.96 -1.20
N ILE A 186 4.68 -14.65 -1.13
CA ILE A 186 4.00 -14.01 0.00
C ILE A 186 2.60 -14.62 0.19
N ASP A 187 1.78 -14.66 -0.87
CA ASP A 187 0.43 -15.24 -0.84
C ASP A 187 0.44 -16.73 -0.45
N ARG A 188 1.42 -17.49 -0.91
CA ARG A 188 1.60 -18.90 -0.53
C ARG A 188 1.97 -19.06 0.95
N ALA A 189 2.72 -18.13 1.52
CA ALA A 189 3.13 -18.17 2.92
C ALA A 189 2.05 -17.66 3.88
N GLU A 190 1.24 -16.67 3.47
CA GLU A 190 0.18 -16.09 4.32
C GLU A 190 -1.16 -16.85 4.23
N ASP A 191 -1.43 -17.57 3.15
CA ASP A 191 -2.59 -18.44 3.05
C ASP A 191 -2.34 -19.74 3.84
N ARG A 192 -3.09 -19.93 4.93
CA ARG A 192 -2.93 -21.08 5.84
C ARG A 192 -3.02 -22.44 5.12
N SER A 193 -3.90 -22.58 4.14
CA SER A 193 -4.05 -23.83 3.39
C SER A 193 -2.86 -24.06 2.47
N LYS A 194 -2.44 -23.03 1.72
CA LYS A 194 -1.27 -23.12 0.82
C LYS A 194 0.02 -23.36 1.59
N PHE A 195 0.20 -22.68 2.72
CA PHE A 195 1.37 -22.83 3.59
C PHE A 195 1.41 -24.22 4.22
N SER A 196 0.26 -24.70 4.73
CA SER A 196 0.16 -26.06 5.30
C SER A 196 0.53 -27.13 4.27
N GLN A 197 0.00 -27.04 3.05
CA GLN A 197 0.36 -27.95 1.96
C GLN A 197 1.85 -27.86 1.57
N LEU A 198 2.45 -26.68 1.68
CA LEU A 198 3.88 -26.51 1.44
C LEU A 198 4.71 -27.24 2.50
N LEU A 199 4.37 -27.11 3.78
CA LEU A 199 5.05 -27.81 4.87
C LEU A 199 4.93 -29.34 4.72
N ASP A 200 3.75 -29.84 4.36
CA ASP A 200 3.53 -31.27 4.11
C ASP A 200 4.41 -31.79 2.97
N ARG A 201 4.51 -31.03 1.86
CA ARG A 201 5.41 -31.39 0.75
C ARG A 201 6.88 -31.38 1.14
N LEU A 202 7.28 -30.50 2.06
CA LEU A 202 8.65 -30.39 2.55
C LEU A 202 8.97 -31.39 3.67
N GLY A 203 7.97 -32.12 4.18
CA GLY A 203 8.13 -32.99 5.35
C GLY A 203 8.43 -32.22 6.63
N VAL A 204 7.94 -30.98 6.76
CA VAL A 204 8.09 -30.15 7.95
C VAL A 204 6.85 -30.29 8.81
N ASP A 205 7.05 -30.65 10.08
CA ASP A 205 5.94 -30.81 11.03
C ASP A 205 5.21 -29.48 11.28
N GLN A 206 3.90 -29.56 11.45
CA GLN A 206 3.03 -28.43 11.80
C GLN A 206 1.95 -28.87 12.80
N PRO A 207 1.46 -27.98 13.69
CA PRO A 207 0.33 -28.30 14.54
C PRO A 207 -0.91 -28.66 13.73
N LYS A 208 -1.67 -29.64 14.21
CA LYS A 208 -2.97 -29.98 13.62
C LYS A 208 -3.85 -28.74 13.63
N TRP A 209 -4.55 -28.52 12.52
CA TRP A 209 -5.47 -27.41 12.39
C TRP A 209 -6.62 -27.81 11.47
N ALA A 210 -7.72 -27.09 11.57
CA ALA A 210 -8.83 -27.24 10.66
C ALA A 210 -9.62 -25.94 10.57
N HIS A 211 -10.31 -25.72 9.44
CA HIS A 211 -11.19 -24.59 9.25
C HIS A 211 -12.62 -25.00 9.60
N LEU A 212 -13.29 -24.23 10.46
CA LEU A 212 -14.67 -24.47 10.86
C LEU A 212 -15.54 -23.31 10.38
N THR A 213 -16.60 -23.62 9.64
CA THR A 213 -17.61 -22.64 9.20
C THR A 213 -18.83 -22.62 10.10
N ASP A 214 -19.12 -23.73 10.78
CA ASP A 214 -20.38 -23.96 11.50
C ASP A 214 -20.11 -24.40 12.94
N ALA A 215 -20.74 -23.73 13.91
CA ALA A 215 -20.48 -23.97 15.33
C ALA A 215 -20.88 -25.37 15.80
N GLU A 216 -21.86 -26.01 15.14
CA GLU A 216 -22.37 -27.34 15.50
C GLU A 216 -21.28 -28.43 15.40
N GLY A 217 -20.31 -28.28 14.48
CA GLY A 217 -19.20 -29.20 14.29
C GLY A 217 -17.98 -28.94 15.18
N ALA A 218 -18.03 -27.93 16.05
CA ALA A 218 -16.86 -27.47 16.80
C ALA A 218 -16.29 -28.56 17.74
N MET A 219 -17.14 -29.22 18.51
CA MET A 219 -16.70 -30.23 19.49
C MET A 219 -16.09 -31.46 18.82
N GLU A 220 -16.69 -31.93 17.71
CA GLU A 220 -16.11 -33.03 16.93
C GLU A 220 -14.74 -32.68 16.35
N LEU A 221 -14.57 -31.42 15.95
CA LEU A 221 -13.30 -30.92 15.43
C LEU A 221 -12.25 -30.86 16.54
N VAL A 222 -12.60 -30.39 17.74
CA VAL A 222 -11.72 -30.39 18.92
C VAL A 222 -11.25 -31.81 19.23
N ASP A 223 -12.17 -32.79 19.26
CA ASP A 223 -11.81 -34.19 19.50
C ASP A 223 -10.86 -34.74 18.42
N LYS A 224 -11.07 -34.39 17.15
CA LYS A 224 -10.14 -34.74 16.05
C LYS A 224 -8.76 -34.09 16.18
N LEU A 225 -8.70 -32.85 16.69
CA LEU A 225 -7.46 -32.12 16.92
C LEU A 225 -6.69 -32.64 18.14
N GLY A 226 -7.35 -33.34 19.07
CA GLY A 226 -6.74 -33.98 20.23
C GLY A 226 -7.24 -33.47 21.58
N GLY A 227 -8.37 -32.76 21.62
CA GLY A 227 -8.95 -32.20 22.83
C GLY A 227 -8.53 -30.74 23.08
N PHE A 228 -8.93 -30.20 24.23
CA PHE A 228 -8.56 -28.84 24.65
C PHE A 228 -7.17 -28.78 25.29
N PRO A 229 -6.46 -27.64 25.20
CA PRO A 229 -6.85 -26.41 24.50
C PRO A 229 -6.67 -26.52 22.97
N VAL A 230 -7.52 -25.79 22.23
CA VAL A 230 -7.43 -25.61 20.77
C VAL A 230 -7.13 -24.17 20.41
#